data_AF-B7PL61-F1
#
_entry.id   AF-B7PL61-F1
#
_cell.length_a   1.000
_cell.length_b   1.000
_cell.length_c   1.000
_cell.angle_alpha   90.00
_cell.angle_beta   90.00
_cell.angle_gamma   90.00
#
_symmetry.space_group_name_H-M   'P 1'
#
loop_
_entity.id
_entity.type
_entity.pdbx_description
1 polymer ?
#
loop_
_entity_poly.entity_id
_entity_poly.type
_entity_poly.pdbx_seq_one_letter_code
_entity_poly.pdbx_strand_id
1 'polypeptide(L)'
;MMADVVGKRTQPEEIVFMNGLTVNLHLLLVIVAYMPKVLLFPWLSWDTNHTHADRKRAVLGRRGHWSLTHKVFTPKGEHLLREEDILELIENEGDTIAVLLLPGIQYYTGQRFNVKRLTDAARSKGCLVLWDMAHAVCNVELKLNEWGVDLAVWCTYKYMNSGPGSMGVAFVSSAFRKTNPQLPALRGWWGNHPKTKFVMRPQFDPCPSADVFKLSNSSPLLVGPIMATLEMFKEIKESDRLRKQFLLTGYLEFLLTEELGASHDISDSTRPFHILSPDDPSQRGSQLSIHLAAQPHITHQELQRRGVLCDLRMPS
;
A
#
# COMPACT_ATOMS: atom_id res chain seq x y z
N MET A 1 10.20 -2.92 17.02
CA MET A 1 8.81 -3.38 16.86
C MET A 1 8.29 -3.15 15.46
N MET A 2 7.92 -1.92 15.05
CA MET A 2 7.40 -1.70 13.68
C MET A 2 8.42 -2.02 12.59
N ALA A 3 9.69 -1.70 12.80
CA ALA A 3 10.77 -2.05 11.87
C ALA A 3 10.84 -3.57 11.63
N ASP A 4 10.74 -4.37 12.70
CA ASP A 4 10.76 -5.84 12.64
C ASP A 4 9.60 -6.39 11.79
N VAL A 5 8.42 -5.77 11.87
CA VAL A 5 7.22 -6.15 11.10
C VAL A 5 7.37 -5.91 9.60
N VAL A 6 8.24 -4.99 9.17
CA VAL A 6 8.41 -4.64 7.75
C VAL A 6 9.75 -5.06 7.16
N GLY A 7 10.59 -5.76 7.94
CA GLY A 7 11.82 -6.39 7.48
C GLY A 7 12.95 -6.35 8.50
N LYS A 8 13.69 -7.44 8.64
CA LYS A 8 14.76 -7.59 9.65
C LYS A 8 15.90 -6.57 9.52
N ARG A 9 16.16 -6.08 8.32
CA ARG A 9 17.18 -5.04 8.07
C ARG A 9 16.66 -3.61 8.18
N THR A 10 15.34 -3.43 8.26
CA THR A 10 14.73 -2.12 8.40
C THR A 10 15.16 -1.50 9.73
N GLN A 11 15.61 -0.25 9.69
CA GLN A 11 16.01 0.44 10.91
C GLN A 11 14.86 1.28 11.47
N PRO A 12 14.75 1.48 12.80
CA PRO A 12 13.73 2.31 13.40
C PRO A 12 13.70 3.74 12.83
N GLU A 13 14.86 4.31 12.50
CA GLU A 13 14.95 5.64 11.89
C GLU A 13 14.39 5.71 10.47
N GLU A 14 14.07 4.60 9.81
CA GLU A 14 13.41 4.57 8.50
C GLU A 14 11.89 4.64 8.60
N ILE A 15 11.34 4.52 9.82
CA ILE A 15 9.90 4.45 10.07
C ILE A 15 9.42 5.75 10.74
N VAL A 16 8.30 6.28 10.27
CA VAL A 16 7.64 7.44 10.88
C VAL A 16 6.15 7.21 11.03
N PHE A 17 5.67 7.28 12.27
CA PHE A 17 4.24 7.32 12.61
C PHE A 17 3.74 8.75 12.49
N MET A 18 2.80 9.01 11.57
CA MET A 18 2.27 10.34 11.32
C MET A 18 0.93 10.30 10.60
N ASN A 19 0.07 11.28 10.87
CA ASN A 19 -1.19 11.55 10.17
C ASN A 19 -2.06 10.29 9.94
N GLY A 20 -2.78 10.22 8.81
CA GLY A 20 -3.41 9.00 8.29
C GLY A 20 -2.75 8.56 6.99
N LEU A 21 -3.03 7.33 6.54
CA LEU A 21 -2.46 6.72 5.31
C LEU A 21 -2.50 7.67 4.10
N THR A 22 -3.68 8.14 3.72
CA THR A 22 -3.84 8.97 2.52
C THR A 22 -3.11 10.30 2.66
N VAL A 23 -3.08 10.90 3.86
CA VAL A 23 -2.29 12.11 4.12
C VAL A 23 -0.81 11.85 3.87
N ASN A 24 -0.26 10.75 4.41
CA ASN A 24 1.14 10.39 4.21
C ASN A 24 1.46 10.13 2.74
N LEU A 25 0.56 9.44 2.02
CA LEU A 25 0.68 9.23 0.59
C LEU A 25 0.81 10.57 -0.16
N HIS A 26 -0.05 11.56 0.15
CA HIS A 26 0.05 12.88 -0.46
C HIS A 26 1.35 13.61 -0.08
N LEU A 27 1.78 13.54 1.18
CA LEU A 27 3.03 14.19 1.62
C LEU A 27 4.26 13.61 0.88
N LEU A 28 4.29 12.30 0.65
CA LEU A 28 5.35 11.67 -0.13
C LEU A 28 5.21 11.94 -1.63
N LEU A 29 3.99 12.04 -2.17
CA LEU A 29 3.78 12.42 -3.56
C LEU A 29 4.16 13.87 -3.85
N VAL A 30 4.14 14.77 -2.86
CA VAL A 30 4.65 16.14 -3.03
C VAL A 30 6.15 16.14 -3.37
N ILE A 31 6.91 15.12 -2.99
CA ILE A 31 8.31 14.95 -3.41
C ILE A 31 8.41 14.92 -4.95
N VAL A 32 7.43 14.31 -5.62
CA VAL A 32 7.38 14.19 -7.09
C VAL A 32 7.26 15.54 -7.78
N ALA A 33 6.64 16.53 -7.13
CA ALA A 33 6.54 17.89 -7.67
C ALA A 33 7.90 18.60 -7.83
N TYR A 34 8.97 18.01 -7.30
CA TYR A 34 10.35 18.48 -7.45
C TYR A 34 11.16 17.67 -8.47
N MET A 35 10.53 16.71 -9.16
CA MET A 35 11.18 15.87 -10.18
C MET A 35 10.69 16.25 -11.59
N PRO A 36 11.57 16.30 -12.61
CA PRO A 36 11.21 16.74 -13.97
C PRO A 36 10.52 15.66 -14.84
N LYS A 37 9.73 14.74 -14.26
CA LYS A 37 9.20 13.55 -14.94
C LYS A 37 7.69 13.29 -14.64
N VAL A 38 7.07 12.33 -15.35
CA VAL A 38 5.63 11.98 -15.31
C VAL A 38 5.30 11.02 -14.16
N LEU A 39 4.20 11.23 -13.44
CA LEU A 39 3.75 10.30 -12.38
C LEU A 39 2.89 9.18 -12.97
N LEU A 40 3.28 7.93 -12.74
CA LEU A 40 2.55 6.76 -13.19
C LEU A 40 1.86 6.05 -12.01
N PHE A 41 0.59 5.73 -12.22
CA PHE A 41 -0.23 4.99 -11.27
C PHE A 41 -0.85 3.78 -11.99
N PRO A 42 -0.33 2.56 -11.79
CA PRO A 42 -1.08 1.35 -12.10
C PRO A 42 -2.14 1.17 -11.01
N TRP A 43 -3.10 2.09 -10.93
CA TRP A 43 -4.24 1.97 -10.05
C TRP A 43 -5.42 1.46 -10.87
N LEU A 44 -5.70 0.16 -10.74
CA LEU A 44 -7.03 -0.40 -10.97
C LEU A 44 -7.99 0.21 -9.93
N SER A 45 -8.43 1.44 -10.17
CA SER A 45 -9.79 1.81 -9.79
C SER A 45 -10.73 1.10 -10.75
N TRP A 46 -11.29 -0.02 -10.33
CA TRP A 46 -12.70 -0.32 -10.63
C TRP A 46 -13.63 0.55 -9.74
N ASP A 47 -13.15 1.74 -9.37
CA ASP A 47 -13.89 2.77 -8.68
C ASP A 47 -13.60 4.05 -9.44
N THR A 48 -14.28 4.19 -10.58
CA THR A 48 -14.38 5.42 -11.36
C THR A 48 -15.00 6.57 -10.55
N ASN A 49 -15.02 6.52 -9.21
CA ASN A 49 -14.98 7.72 -8.39
C ASN A 49 -13.60 8.37 -8.50
N HIS A 50 -13.41 9.04 -9.63
CA HIS A 50 -12.77 10.33 -9.87
C HIS A 50 -12.31 11.09 -8.61
N THR A 51 -13.04 11.05 -7.50
CA THR A 51 -12.70 11.68 -6.21
C THR A 51 -11.27 11.44 -5.66
N HIS A 52 -10.68 10.23 -5.71
CA HIS A 52 -9.32 10.02 -5.15
C HIS A 52 -8.21 10.43 -6.13
N ALA A 53 -8.39 10.21 -7.43
CA ALA A 53 -7.47 10.67 -8.48
C ALA A 53 -7.56 12.20 -8.65
N ASP A 54 -8.75 12.79 -8.60
CA ASP A 54 -9.00 14.23 -8.71
C ASP A 54 -8.50 15.01 -7.49
N ARG A 55 -8.61 14.44 -6.28
CA ARG A 55 -7.97 15.02 -5.09
C ARG A 55 -6.45 15.04 -5.21
N LYS A 56 -5.84 14.07 -5.90
CA LYS A 56 -4.40 14.07 -6.24
C LYS A 56 -4.07 15.10 -7.34
N ARG A 57 -4.93 15.26 -8.35
CA ARG A 57 -4.82 16.33 -9.37
C ARG A 57 -4.85 17.73 -8.74
N ALA A 58 -5.72 17.96 -7.75
CA ALA A 58 -5.92 19.26 -7.12
C ALA A 58 -4.68 19.78 -6.35
N VAL A 59 -3.89 18.88 -5.77
CA VAL A 59 -2.65 19.22 -5.04
C VAL A 59 -1.52 19.60 -5.99
N LEU A 60 -1.45 18.98 -7.18
CA LEU A 60 -0.30 19.10 -8.08
C LEU A 60 -0.52 20.07 -9.25
N GLY A 61 -1.77 20.44 -9.57
CA GLY A 61 -2.11 21.29 -10.73
C GLY A 61 -1.86 22.80 -10.60
N ARG A 62 -1.23 23.31 -9.54
CA ARG A 62 -1.13 24.77 -9.28
C ARG A 62 0.17 25.47 -9.71
N ARG A 63 1.09 24.80 -10.41
CA ARG A 63 2.24 25.47 -11.05
C ARG A 63 2.33 25.03 -12.50
N GLY A 64 2.28 25.97 -13.44
CA GLY A 64 2.13 25.77 -14.88
C GLY A 64 3.31 25.11 -15.62
N HIS A 65 3.89 24.04 -15.07
CA HIS A 65 4.98 23.27 -15.65
C HIS A 65 4.76 21.75 -15.68
N TRP A 66 3.58 21.24 -15.33
CA TRP A 66 3.39 19.80 -15.16
C TRP A 66 2.29 19.25 -16.06
N SER A 67 2.67 18.61 -17.18
CA SER A 67 1.86 17.57 -17.81
C SER A 67 1.95 16.32 -16.93
N LEU A 68 1.26 16.35 -15.79
CA LEU A 68 1.02 15.18 -14.97
C LEU A 68 0.02 14.27 -15.70
N THR A 69 0.52 13.59 -16.74
CA THR A 69 -0.24 12.62 -17.51
C THR A 69 -0.36 11.37 -16.66
N HIS A 70 -1.53 11.16 -16.06
CA HIS A 70 -1.82 9.96 -15.30
C HIS A 70 -2.17 8.86 -16.31
N LYS A 71 -1.38 7.80 -16.39
CA LYS A 71 -1.76 6.60 -17.14
C LYS A 71 -2.27 5.57 -16.13
N VAL A 72 -3.54 5.19 -16.27
CA VAL A 72 -4.13 4.06 -15.57
C VAL A 72 -3.86 2.82 -16.41
N PHE A 73 -3.22 1.82 -15.81
CA PHE A 73 -3.03 0.53 -16.45
C PHE A 73 -4.26 -0.35 -16.19
N THR A 74 -4.99 -0.68 -17.25
CA THR A 74 -6.18 -1.54 -17.19
C THR A 74 -5.86 -2.86 -17.91
N PRO A 75 -6.07 -4.01 -17.26
CA PRO A 75 -5.96 -5.31 -17.91
C PRO A 75 -6.98 -5.42 -19.05
N LYS A 76 -6.55 -5.88 -20.22
CA LYS A 76 -7.43 -6.05 -21.38
C LYS A 76 -8.24 -7.34 -21.24
N GLY A 77 -9.49 -7.22 -20.77
CA GLY A 77 -10.38 -8.38 -20.63
C GLY A 77 -10.04 -9.31 -19.47
N GLU A 78 -9.14 -8.89 -18.58
CA GLU A 78 -8.75 -9.61 -17.36
C GLU A 78 -9.06 -8.77 -16.12
N HIS A 79 -9.07 -9.40 -14.95
CA HIS A 79 -9.28 -8.71 -13.67
C HIS A 79 -7.97 -8.55 -12.87
N LEU A 80 -7.00 -9.43 -13.09
CA LEU A 80 -5.65 -9.36 -12.51
C LEU A 80 -4.72 -8.52 -13.38
N LEU A 81 -3.72 -7.90 -12.77
CA LEU A 81 -2.63 -7.24 -13.49
C LEU A 81 -1.48 -8.21 -13.67
N ARG A 82 -1.13 -8.53 -14.91
CA ARG A 82 0.08 -9.30 -15.17
C ARG A 82 1.29 -8.45 -14.79
N GLU A 83 2.20 -9.04 -14.02
CA GLU A 83 3.41 -8.33 -13.59
C GLU A 83 4.29 -7.97 -14.80
N GLU A 84 4.23 -8.81 -15.82
CA GLU A 84 4.92 -8.71 -17.10
C GLU A 84 4.51 -7.45 -17.85
N ASP A 85 3.23 -7.09 -17.83
CA ASP A 85 2.75 -5.86 -18.47
C ASP A 85 3.28 -4.61 -17.74
N ILE A 86 3.38 -4.66 -16.42
CA ILE A 86 3.95 -3.57 -15.62
C ILE A 86 5.45 -3.43 -15.92
N LEU A 87 6.15 -4.56 -16.06
CA LEU A 87 7.56 -4.57 -16.41
C LEU A 87 7.81 -4.06 -17.83
N GLU A 88 7.00 -4.46 -18.80
CA GLU A 88 7.05 -3.94 -20.16
C GLU A 88 6.80 -2.43 -20.20
N LEU A 89 5.83 -1.94 -19.42
CA LEU A 89 5.57 -0.51 -19.28
C LEU A 89 6.76 0.24 -18.69
N ILE A 90 7.38 -0.29 -17.63
CA ILE A 90 8.61 0.27 -17.05
C ILE A 90 9.72 0.26 -18.09
N GLU A 91 9.88 -0.82 -18.84
CA GLU A 91 10.94 -0.95 -19.84
C GLU A 91 10.80 0.09 -20.95
N ASN A 92 9.59 0.23 -21.48
CA ASN A 92 9.27 1.09 -22.63
C ASN A 92 9.15 2.57 -22.25
N GLU A 93 8.66 2.89 -21.05
CA GLU A 93 8.30 4.27 -20.67
C GLU A 93 9.05 4.78 -19.43
N GLY A 94 9.89 3.97 -18.79
CA GLY A 94 10.55 4.26 -17.50
C GLY A 94 11.30 5.60 -17.46
N ASP A 95 11.95 5.99 -18.55
CA ASP A 95 12.67 7.26 -18.61
C ASP A 95 11.75 8.48 -18.42
N THR A 96 10.48 8.35 -18.81
CA THR A 96 9.47 9.38 -18.64
C THR A 96 8.79 9.33 -17.27
N ILE A 97 8.92 8.23 -16.52
CA ILE A 97 8.22 8.01 -15.25
C ILE A 97 9.07 8.53 -14.07
N ALA A 98 8.54 9.53 -13.35
CA ALA A 98 9.05 10.06 -12.09
C ALA A 98 8.83 9.09 -10.95
N VAL A 99 7.56 8.69 -10.77
CA VAL A 99 7.14 7.81 -9.67
C VAL A 99 6.19 6.76 -10.18
N LEU A 100 6.43 5.54 -9.73
CA LEU A 100 5.52 4.42 -9.81
C LEU A 100 4.84 4.25 -8.43
N LEU A 101 3.55 4.51 -8.32
CA LEU A 101 2.78 4.17 -7.11
C LEU A 101 2.02 2.87 -7.32
N LEU A 102 2.40 1.84 -6.56
CA LEU A 102 1.79 0.51 -6.61
C LEU A 102 1.33 0.07 -5.22
N PRO A 103 0.21 -0.67 -5.12
CA PRO A 103 -0.12 -1.35 -3.88
C PRO A 103 0.76 -2.59 -3.70
N GLY A 104 1.12 -2.94 -2.47
CA GLY A 104 1.73 -4.24 -2.18
C GLY A 104 0.74 -5.40 -2.39
N ILE A 105 -0.53 -5.17 -2.04
CA ILE A 105 -1.67 -6.04 -2.33
C ILE A 105 -2.83 -5.18 -2.83
N GLN A 106 -3.38 -5.51 -3.99
CA GLN A 106 -4.53 -4.84 -4.59
C GLN A 106 -5.79 -5.12 -3.74
N TYR A 107 -6.48 -4.07 -3.29
CA TYR A 107 -7.55 -4.16 -2.30
C TYR A 107 -8.81 -4.91 -2.77
N TYR A 108 -9.11 -4.84 -4.07
CA TYR A 108 -10.30 -5.40 -4.72
C TYR A 108 -10.07 -6.85 -5.15
N THR A 109 -8.95 -7.18 -5.79
CA THR A 109 -8.66 -8.56 -6.25
C THR A 109 -7.92 -9.38 -5.22
N GLY A 110 -7.24 -8.77 -4.24
CA GLY A 110 -6.36 -9.48 -3.31
C GLY A 110 -5.00 -9.87 -3.93
N GLN A 111 -4.72 -9.44 -5.16
CA GLN A 111 -3.46 -9.74 -5.85
C GLN A 111 -2.28 -9.08 -5.16
N ARG A 112 -1.27 -9.88 -4.82
CA ARG A 112 0.02 -9.45 -4.27
C ARG A 112 1.02 -9.27 -5.41
N PHE A 113 1.70 -8.13 -5.40
CA PHE A 113 2.75 -7.83 -6.37
C PHE A 113 4.14 -8.22 -5.86
N ASN A 114 5.06 -8.56 -6.78
CA ASN A 114 6.47 -8.76 -6.43
C ASN A 114 7.17 -7.42 -6.21
N VAL A 115 7.11 -6.95 -4.96
CA VAL A 115 7.67 -5.67 -4.53
C VAL A 115 9.13 -5.52 -4.95
N LYS A 116 9.95 -6.56 -4.79
CA LYS A 116 11.36 -6.51 -5.14
C LYS A 116 11.57 -6.38 -6.65
N ARG A 117 10.98 -7.28 -7.45
CA ARG A 117 11.17 -7.32 -8.91
C ARG A 117 10.73 -6.00 -9.56
N LEU A 118 9.58 -5.47 -9.15
CA LEU A 118 9.06 -4.20 -9.67
C LEU A 118 9.87 -2.99 -9.19
N THR A 119 10.35 -3.00 -7.94
CA THR A 119 11.24 -1.94 -7.42
C THR A 119 12.56 -1.92 -8.18
N ASP A 120 13.20 -3.08 -8.39
CA ASP A 120 14.47 -3.18 -9.13
C ASP A 120 14.31 -2.70 -10.58
N ALA A 121 13.24 -3.14 -11.27
CA ALA A 121 12.97 -2.74 -12.64
C ALA A 121 12.77 -1.21 -12.76
N ALA A 122 11.92 -0.64 -11.93
CA ALA A 122 11.63 0.80 -11.92
C ALA A 122 12.89 1.63 -11.59
N ARG A 123 13.66 1.21 -10.59
CA ARG A 123 14.91 1.88 -10.23
C ARG A 123 15.95 1.82 -11.33
N SER A 124 16.00 0.75 -12.13
CA SER A 124 16.94 0.64 -13.26
C SER A 124 16.69 1.71 -14.34
N LYS A 125 15.46 2.24 -14.42
CA LYS A 125 15.07 3.36 -15.29
C LYS A 125 15.07 4.73 -14.58
N GLY A 126 15.56 4.78 -13.34
CA GLY A 126 15.59 5.98 -12.53
C GLY A 126 14.20 6.45 -12.06
N CYS A 127 13.21 5.56 -12.03
CA CYS A 127 11.91 5.83 -11.43
C CYS A 127 12.00 5.65 -9.91
N LEU A 128 11.39 6.56 -9.16
CA LEU A 128 11.13 6.35 -7.74
C LEU A 128 9.90 5.45 -7.58
N VAL A 129 9.89 4.53 -6.61
CA VAL A 129 8.71 3.71 -6.33
C VAL A 129 8.16 4.06 -4.96
N LEU A 130 6.87 4.35 -4.91
CA LEU A 130 6.11 4.54 -3.69
C LEU A 130 5.17 3.36 -3.52
N TRP A 131 5.30 2.60 -2.45
CA TRP A 131 4.42 1.46 -2.19
C TRP A 131 3.29 1.79 -1.23
N ASP A 132 2.05 1.52 -1.60
CA ASP A 132 0.93 1.46 -0.65
C ASP A 132 0.83 0.04 -0.06
N MET A 133 1.30 -0.11 1.17
CA MET A 133 1.34 -1.37 1.90
C MET A 133 0.12 -1.57 2.81
N ALA A 134 -0.98 -0.84 2.61
CA ALA A 134 -2.16 -0.90 3.47
C ALA A 134 -2.75 -2.30 3.65
N HIS A 135 -2.78 -3.11 2.58
CA HIS A 135 -3.23 -4.51 2.65
C HIS A 135 -2.08 -5.50 2.86
N ALA A 136 -0.82 -5.06 2.86
CA ALA A 136 0.35 -5.94 2.91
C ALA A 136 0.96 -6.05 4.32
N VAL A 137 1.09 -4.94 5.04
CA VAL A 137 1.63 -4.92 6.42
C VAL A 137 0.80 -5.81 7.33
N CYS A 138 1.46 -6.64 8.14
CA CYS A 138 0.85 -7.64 9.02
C CYS A 138 0.00 -8.72 8.31
N ASN A 139 -0.06 -8.72 6.98
CA ASN A 139 -0.76 -9.72 6.17
C ASN A 139 0.24 -10.72 5.59
N VAL A 140 1.18 -10.23 4.77
CA VAL A 140 2.22 -11.03 4.13
C VAL A 140 3.60 -10.71 4.69
N GLU A 141 4.61 -11.53 4.36
CA GLU A 141 6.01 -11.21 4.67
C GLU A 141 6.41 -9.93 3.95
N LEU A 142 7.10 -9.03 4.66
CA LEU A 142 7.67 -7.80 4.11
C LEU A 142 9.16 -7.71 4.45
N LYS A 143 9.95 -7.28 3.46
CA LYS A 143 11.39 -7.01 3.63
C LYS A 143 11.76 -5.71 2.93
N LEU A 144 11.11 -4.60 3.30
CA LEU A 144 11.17 -3.33 2.55
C LEU A 144 12.60 -2.86 2.29
N ASN A 145 13.45 -2.85 3.31
CA ASN A 145 14.86 -2.47 3.19
C ASN A 145 15.65 -3.42 2.27
N GLU A 146 15.48 -4.74 2.44
CA GLU A 146 16.17 -5.76 1.62
C GLU A 146 15.69 -5.76 0.16
N TRP A 147 14.45 -5.35 -0.08
CA TRP A 147 13.87 -5.20 -1.41
C TRP A 147 14.23 -3.88 -2.08
N GLY A 148 15.06 -3.05 -1.44
CA GLY A 148 15.51 -1.78 -2.02
C GLY A 148 14.39 -0.74 -2.15
N VAL A 149 13.31 -0.86 -1.39
CA VAL A 149 12.22 0.12 -1.39
C VAL A 149 12.77 1.46 -0.91
N ASP A 150 12.41 2.55 -1.59
CA ASP A 150 12.73 3.91 -1.14
C ASP A 150 11.64 4.46 -0.22
N LEU A 151 10.39 4.31 -0.64
CA LEU A 151 9.23 4.88 0.02
C LEU A 151 8.09 3.86 0.11
N ALA A 152 7.46 3.79 1.28
CA ALA A 152 6.19 3.08 1.44
C ALA A 152 5.29 3.77 2.47
N VAL A 153 3.98 3.53 2.38
CA VAL A 153 2.98 4.02 3.33
C VAL A 153 1.98 2.92 3.68
N TRP A 154 1.44 2.94 4.88
CA TRP A 154 0.35 2.05 5.27
C TRP A 154 -0.52 2.66 6.37
N CYS A 155 -1.70 2.10 6.53
CA CYS A 155 -2.56 2.32 7.68
C CYS A 155 -2.31 1.29 8.77
N THR A 156 -2.61 1.64 10.02
CA THR A 156 -2.49 0.72 11.17
C THR A 156 -3.83 0.06 11.57
N TYR A 157 -4.94 0.48 10.97
CA TYR A 157 -6.30 0.04 11.35
C TYR A 157 -6.81 -1.21 10.62
N LYS A 158 -6.04 -1.78 9.68
CA LYS A 158 -6.41 -3.02 8.95
C LYS A 158 -5.85 -4.25 9.67
N TYR A 159 -4.97 -5.04 9.03
CA TYR A 159 -4.35 -6.24 9.63
C TYR A 159 -3.51 -5.95 10.88
N MET A 160 -3.15 -4.69 11.12
CA MET A 160 -2.46 -4.24 12.32
C MET A 160 -3.43 -3.85 13.45
N ASN A 161 -4.75 -3.94 13.29
CA ASN A 161 -5.72 -3.92 14.40
C ASN A 161 -5.65 -2.71 15.36
N SER A 162 -5.14 -1.54 14.94
CA SER A 162 -4.90 -0.39 15.83
C SER A 162 -6.11 0.53 16.06
N GLY A 163 -7.32 0.07 15.74
CA GLY A 163 -8.57 0.81 15.91
C GLY A 163 -8.93 1.77 14.75
N PRO A 164 -10.19 2.23 14.67
CA PRO A 164 -10.72 2.99 13.54
C PRO A 164 -10.03 4.35 13.39
N GLY A 165 -9.63 4.70 12.17
CA GLY A 165 -9.02 6.00 11.87
C GLY A 165 -7.66 6.23 12.54
N SER A 166 -6.99 5.16 12.98
CA SER A 166 -5.69 5.25 13.65
C SER A 166 -4.58 5.79 12.74
N MET A 167 -3.43 6.10 13.36
CA MET A 167 -2.34 6.80 12.71
C MET A 167 -1.78 6.01 11.52
N GLY A 168 -1.47 6.70 10.44
CA GLY A 168 -0.71 6.14 9.33
C GLY A 168 0.77 6.02 9.67
N VAL A 169 1.48 5.28 8.83
CA VAL A 169 2.93 5.14 8.91
C VAL A 169 3.52 5.34 7.53
N ALA A 170 4.73 5.89 7.48
CA ALA A 170 5.56 5.85 6.29
C ALA A 170 6.90 5.19 6.59
N PHE A 171 7.43 4.49 5.59
CA PHE A 171 8.80 4.06 5.51
C PHE A 171 9.51 4.97 4.50
N VAL A 172 10.66 5.50 4.90
CA VAL A 172 11.54 6.31 4.05
C VAL A 172 12.96 5.80 4.27
N SER A 173 13.51 5.13 3.26
CA SER A 173 14.82 4.48 3.37
C SER A 173 15.92 5.48 3.71
N SER A 174 16.88 5.05 4.53
CA SER A 174 18.00 5.90 4.90
C SER A 174 18.85 6.28 3.68
N ALA A 175 18.97 5.38 2.70
CA ALA A 175 19.67 5.64 1.45
C ALA A 175 18.98 6.74 0.62
N PHE A 176 17.65 6.69 0.53
CA PHE A 176 16.86 7.72 -0.15
C PHE A 176 17.02 9.08 0.54
N ARG A 177 16.92 9.14 1.88
CA ARG A 177 17.10 10.40 2.61
C ARG A 177 18.51 11.00 2.44
N LYS A 178 19.55 10.17 2.45
CA LYS A 178 20.96 10.62 2.28
C LYS A 178 21.20 11.24 0.91
N THR A 179 20.57 10.70 -0.13
CA THR A 179 20.68 11.21 -1.50
C THR A 179 19.74 12.38 -1.77
N ASN A 180 18.78 12.65 -0.88
CA ASN A 180 17.80 13.73 -1.01
C ASN A 180 17.69 14.58 0.28
N PRO A 181 18.79 15.18 0.78
CA PRO A 181 18.81 15.91 2.05
C PRO A 181 17.92 17.17 2.09
N GLN A 182 17.49 17.66 0.94
CA GLN A 182 16.59 18.81 0.79
C GLN A 182 15.13 18.50 1.17
N LEU A 183 14.74 17.22 1.15
CA LEU A 183 13.38 16.77 1.48
C LEU A 183 13.17 16.67 2.99
N PRO A 184 11.92 16.80 3.48
CA PRO A 184 10.69 17.08 2.73
C PRO A 184 10.54 18.56 2.35
N ALA A 185 9.70 18.80 1.35
CA ALA A 185 9.30 20.13 0.92
C ALA A 185 8.37 20.82 1.93
N LEU A 186 7.41 20.07 2.48
CA LEU A 186 6.53 20.52 3.54
C LEU A 186 7.20 20.21 4.87
N ARG A 187 7.63 21.26 5.56
CA ARG A 187 8.35 21.17 6.83
C ARG A 187 7.46 21.68 7.94
N GLY A 188 7.31 20.90 8.99
CA GLY A 188 6.65 21.33 10.22
C GLY A 188 7.56 21.21 11.42
N TRP A 189 7.15 21.81 12.54
CA TRP A 189 8.02 21.96 13.70
C TRP A 189 8.47 20.62 14.31
N TRP A 190 7.68 19.55 14.15
CA TRP A 190 8.05 18.19 14.60
C TRP A 190 9.03 17.45 13.70
N GLY A 191 9.28 17.97 12.49
CA GLY A 191 10.36 17.51 11.62
C GLY A 191 11.73 18.04 12.02
N ASN A 192 11.79 18.96 13.00
CA ASN A 192 13.06 19.44 13.53
C ASN A 192 13.75 18.41 14.42
N HIS A 193 15.07 18.56 14.55
CA HIS A 193 15.91 17.72 15.36
C HIS A 193 15.40 17.66 16.82
N PRO A 194 15.20 16.46 17.40
CA PRO A 194 14.52 16.30 18.69
C PRO A 194 15.14 17.10 19.85
N LYS A 195 16.47 17.29 19.84
CA LYS A 195 17.21 18.05 20.87
C LYS A 195 17.03 19.57 20.78
N THR A 196 16.68 20.09 19.60
CA THR A 196 16.66 21.53 19.33
C THR A 196 15.27 22.05 18.94
N LYS A 197 14.30 21.16 18.67
CA LYS A 197 12.95 21.54 18.23
C LYS A 197 12.23 22.53 19.15
N PHE A 198 12.49 22.49 20.46
CA PHE A 198 11.91 23.43 21.43
C PHE A 198 12.69 24.75 21.57
N VAL A 199 13.87 24.86 20.96
CA VAL A 199 14.61 26.13 20.84
C VAL A 199 13.91 27.06 19.83
N MET A 200 13.08 26.51 18.94
CA MET A 200 12.27 27.27 17.98
C MET A 200 13.10 28.25 17.14
N ARG A 201 14.27 27.79 16.67
CA ARG A 201 15.16 28.59 15.81
C ARG A 201 14.43 28.96 14.51
N PRO A 202 14.73 30.14 13.92
CA PRO A 202 14.15 30.52 12.63
C PRO A 202 14.51 29.55 11.49
N GLN A 203 15.72 28.97 11.56
CA GLN A 203 16.18 27.99 10.58
C GLN A 203 15.68 26.59 10.93
N PHE A 204 15.21 25.87 9.90
CA PHE A 204 14.84 24.46 10.03
C PHE A 204 16.09 23.60 10.28
N ASP A 205 16.09 22.89 11.39
CA ASP A 205 17.16 21.96 11.80
C ASP A 205 16.64 20.53 11.59
N PRO A 206 16.90 19.89 10.44
CA PRO A 206 16.21 18.65 10.05
C PRO A 206 16.51 17.47 11.00
N CYS A 207 15.48 16.72 11.35
CA CYS A 207 15.64 15.45 12.04
C CYS A 207 16.42 14.44 11.16
N PRO A 208 17.37 13.66 11.71
CA PRO A 208 18.13 12.67 10.93
C PRO A 208 17.33 11.42 10.56
N SER A 209 16.18 11.19 11.20
CA SER A 209 15.28 10.05 10.94
C SER A 209 14.13 10.41 10.00
N ALA A 210 13.29 9.42 9.67
CA ALA A 210 12.07 9.62 8.88
C ALA A 210 11.10 10.60 9.57
N ASP A 211 11.28 10.88 10.86
CA ASP A 211 10.54 11.90 11.59
C ASP A 211 10.68 13.30 10.98
N VAL A 212 11.68 13.55 10.12
CA VAL A 212 11.78 14.79 9.34
C VAL A 212 10.50 15.09 8.51
N PHE A 213 9.72 14.05 8.17
CA PHE A 213 8.42 14.16 7.49
C PHE A 213 7.24 14.51 8.41
N LYS A 214 7.42 14.54 9.74
CA LYS A 214 6.36 14.96 10.68
C LYS A 214 6.11 16.46 10.55
N LEU A 215 4.84 16.82 10.35
CA LEU A 215 4.43 18.22 10.35
C LEU A 215 4.12 18.73 11.77
N SER A 216 3.37 17.94 12.54
CA SER A 216 2.82 18.33 13.83
C SER A 216 3.09 17.27 14.90
N ASN A 217 2.76 17.62 16.15
CA ASN A 217 2.76 16.65 17.24
C ASN A 217 1.76 15.52 16.95
N SER A 218 2.17 14.30 17.26
CA SER A 218 1.34 13.10 17.09
C SER A 218 0.35 12.98 18.25
N SER A 219 -0.87 12.53 17.99
CA SER A 219 -1.87 12.28 19.05
C SER A 219 -1.44 11.11 19.95
N PRO A 220 -1.15 11.33 21.25
CA PRO A 220 -0.74 10.26 22.15
C PRO A 220 -1.82 9.18 22.33
N LEU A 221 -3.10 9.55 22.21
CA LEU A 221 -4.22 8.61 22.31
C LEU A 221 -4.23 7.57 21.19
N LEU A 222 -3.76 7.94 19.99
CA LEU A 222 -3.65 7.00 18.87
C LEU A 222 -2.42 6.09 19.00
N VAL A 223 -1.42 6.50 19.78
CA VAL A 223 -0.20 5.70 20.00
C VAL A 223 -0.48 4.49 20.88
N GLY A 224 -1.37 4.61 21.88
CA GLY A 224 -1.71 3.51 22.79
C GLY A 224 -2.14 2.21 22.09
N PRO A 225 -3.19 2.21 21.24
CA PRO A 225 -3.62 1.03 20.50
C PRO A 225 -2.56 0.47 19.55
N ILE A 226 -1.75 1.34 18.93
CA ILE A 226 -0.63 0.96 18.05
C ILE A 226 0.45 0.21 18.84
N MET A 227 0.77 0.66 20.05
CA MET A 227 1.74 -0.04 20.91
C MET A 227 1.22 -1.41 21.33
N ALA A 228 -0.04 -1.47 21.78
CA ALA A 228 -0.66 -2.73 22.21
C ALA A 228 -0.66 -3.78 21.10
N THR A 229 -1.00 -3.42 19.86
CA THR A 229 -0.94 -4.39 18.76
C THR A 229 0.50 -4.80 18.41
N LEU A 230 1.46 -3.87 18.46
CA LEU A 230 2.86 -4.18 18.14
C LEU A 230 3.46 -5.14 19.17
N GLU A 231 3.06 -5.02 20.42
CA GLU A 231 3.42 -5.98 21.48
C GLU A 231 2.82 -7.37 21.17
N MET A 232 1.56 -7.45 20.76
CA MET A 232 0.97 -8.73 20.31
C MET A 232 1.72 -9.34 19.12
N PHE A 233 2.08 -8.53 18.12
CA PHE A 233 2.86 -9.02 16.97
C PHE A 233 4.27 -9.48 17.36
N LYS A 234 4.85 -8.91 18.41
CA LYS A 234 6.16 -9.32 18.94
C LYS A 234 6.11 -10.69 19.62
N GLU A 235 4.99 -11.06 20.22
CA GLU A 235 4.79 -12.37 20.87
C GLU A 235 4.56 -13.50 19.87
N ILE A 236 4.10 -13.18 18.66
CA ILE A 236 3.76 -14.15 17.62
C ILE A 236 4.94 -14.33 16.66
N LYS A 237 5.39 -15.57 16.47
CA LYS A 237 6.37 -15.88 15.42
C LYS A 237 5.76 -15.62 14.04
N GLU A 238 6.42 -14.81 13.23
CA GLU A 238 5.93 -14.45 11.90
C GLU A 238 5.66 -15.68 11.02
N SER A 239 6.55 -16.69 11.07
CA SER A 239 6.37 -17.94 10.33
C SER A 239 5.08 -18.67 10.68
N ASP A 240 4.67 -18.66 11.95
CA ASP A 240 3.47 -19.35 12.42
C ASP A 240 2.21 -18.59 11.94
N ARG A 241 2.25 -17.24 11.98
CA ARG A 241 1.19 -16.39 11.44
C ARG A 241 1.01 -16.61 9.94
N LEU A 242 2.10 -16.59 9.17
CA LEU A 242 2.07 -16.78 7.72
C LEU A 242 1.61 -18.19 7.34
N ARG A 243 2.05 -19.21 8.08
CA ARG A 243 1.56 -20.60 7.90
C ARG A 243 0.05 -20.69 8.14
N LYS A 244 -0.45 -20.06 9.21
CA LYS A 244 -1.89 -20.02 9.50
C LYS A 244 -2.66 -19.28 8.40
N GLN A 245 -2.15 -18.16 7.91
CA GLN A 245 -2.73 -17.40 6.79
C GLN A 245 -2.81 -18.26 5.52
N PHE A 246 -1.73 -18.95 5.15
CA PHE A 246 -1.70 -19.86 4.00
C PHE A 246 -2.76 -20.96 4.13
N LEU A 247 -2.80 -21.65 5.28
CA LEU A 247 -3.73 -22.77 5.51
C LEU A 247 -5.20 -22.31 5.53
N LEU A 248 -5.52 -21.20 6.21
CA LEU A 248 -6.91 -20.74 6.32
C LEU A 248 -7.45 -20.26 4.98
N THR A 249 -6.69 -19.45 4.24
CA THR A 249 -7.14 -18.93 2.95
C THR A 249 -7.18 -20.04 1.90
N GLY A 250 -6.20 -20.95 1.90
CA GLY A 250 -6.21 -22.13 1.01
C GLY A 250 -7.35 -23.10 1.33
N TYR A 251 -7.69 -23.30 2.60
CA TYR A 251 -8.82 -24.14 2.97
C TYR A 251 -10.16 -23.53 2.57
N LEU A 252 -10.31 -22.20 2.71
CA LEU A 252 -11.50 -21.51 2.20
C LEU A 252 -11.62 -21.66 0.68
N GLU A 253 -10.53 -21.48 -0.07
CA GLU A 253 -10.50 -21.71 -1.51
C GLU A 253 -10.88 -23.14 -1.88
N PHE A 254 -10.33 -24.14 -1.18
CA PHE A 254 -10.67 -25.54 -1.35
C PHE A 254 -12.18 -25.79 -1.17
N LEU A 255 -12.79 -25.28 -0.09
CA LEU A 255 -14.24 -25.43 0.13
C LEU A 255 -15.07 -24.71 -0.95
N LEU A 256 -14.64 -23.53 -1.39
CA LEU A 256 -15.35 -22.78 -2.43
C LEU A 256 -15.32 -23.54 -3.76
N THR A 257 -14.18 -24.12 -4.12
CA THR A 257 -13.99 -24.81 -5.40
C THR A 257 -14.61 -26.21 -5.39
N GLU A 258 -14.26 -27.05 -4.42
CA GLU A 258 -14.67 -28.46 -4.38
C GLU A 258 -16.12 -28.67 -3.92
N GLU A 259 -16.59 -27.91 -2.93
CA GLU A 259 -17.92 -28.13 -2.33
C GLU A 259 -19.00 -27.19 -2.90
N LEU A 260 -18.61 -26.00 -3.34
CA LEU A 260 -19.55 -24.95 -3.76
C LEU A 260 -19.44 -24.57 -5.25
N GLY A 261 -18.54 -25.22 -5.99
CA GLY A 261 -18.43 -25.10 -7.44
C GLY A 261 -17.87 -23.78 -7.95
N ALA A 262 -17.02 -23.11 -7.18
CA ALA A 262 -16.29 -21.93 -7.64
C ALA A 262 -15.29 -22.27 -8.75
N SER A 263 -14.96 -21.29 -9.59
CA SER A 263 -13.84 -21.37 -10.54
C SER A 263 -13.01 -20.10 -10.52
N HIS A 264 -11.72 -20.21 -10.81
CA HIS A 264 -10.85 -19.06 -11.11
C HIS A 264 -11.02 -18.55 -12.54
N ASP A 265 -11.56 -19.38 -13.43
CA ASP A 265 -11.91 -18.97 -14.79
C ASP A 265 -13.21 -18.17 -14.79
N ILE A 266 -13.09 -16.84 -14.85
CA ILE A 266 -14.25 -15.93 -14.90
C ILE A 266 -15.06 -16.05 -16.20
N SER A 267 -14.51 -16.67 -17.25
CA SER A 267 -15.21 -16.90 -18.51
C SER A 267 -16.15 -18.12 -18.47
N ASP A 268 -16.00 -18.98 -17.46
CA ASP A 268 -16.85 -20.17 -17.27
C ASP A 268 -18.23 -19.79 -16.70
N SER A 269 -19.12 -19.32 -17.57
CA SER A 269 -20.49 -18.93 -17.19
C SER A 269 -21.36 -20.08 -16.65
N THR A 270 -20.86 -21.33 -16.62
CA THR A 270 -21.58 -22.46 -16.04
C THR A 270 -21.49 -22.49 -14.51
N ARG A 271 -20.57 -21.72 -13.92
CA ARG A 271 -20.34 -21.68 -12.49
C ARG A 271 -21.20 -20.61 -11.80
N PRO A 272 -21.64 -20.86 -10.56
CA PRO A 272 -22.47 -19.90 -9.83
C PRO A 272 -21.68 -18.66 -9.38
N PHE A 273 -20.36 -18.79 -9.20
CA PHE A 273 -19.47 -17.71 -8.79
C PHE A 273 -18.01 -18.04 -9.08
N HIS A 274 -17.17 -17.00 -9.05
CA HIS A 274 -15.76 -17.08 -9.42
C HIS A 274 -14.86 -16.46 -8.36
N ILE A 275 -13.64 -16.94 -8.25
CA ILE A 275 -12.61 -16.36 -7.40
C ILE A 275 -11.76 -15.43 -8.28
N LEU A 276 -11.70 -14.15 -7.91
CA LEU A 276 -10.91 -13.11 -8.59
C LEU A 276 -9.47 -13.02 -8.05
N SER A 277 -9.24 -13.54 -6.85
CA SER A 277 -7.88 -13.57 -6.29
C SER A 277 -7.04 -14.60 -7.01
N PRO A 278 -5.72 -14.37 -7.19
CA PRO A 278 -4.86 -15.34 -7.83
C PRO A 278 -4.96 -16.73 -7.20
N ASP A 279 -4.96 -17.76 -8.04
CA ASP A 279 -4.97 -19.18 -7.66
C ASP A 279 -3.66 -19.59 -6.97
N ASP A 280 -2.52 -19.06 -7.44
CA ASP A 280 -1.23 -19.20 -6.81
C ASP A 280 -1.23 -18.55 -5.41
N PRO A 281 -1.14 -19.34 -4.32
CA PRO A 281 -1.17 -18.80 -2.96
C PRO A 281 -0.02 -17.86 -2.64
N SER A 282 1.08 -17.90 -3.40
CA SER A 282 2.21 -16.98 -3.24
C SER A 282 1.90 -15.56 -3.71
N GLN A 283 0.89 -15.42 -4.59
CA GLN A 283 0.44 -14.17 -5.22
C GLN A 283 -0.79 -13.56 -4.53
N ARG A 284 -1.13 -14.00 -3.32
CA ARG A 284 -2.21 -13.40 -2.51
C ARG A 284 -1.88 -13.38 -1.02
N GLY A 285 -2.67 -12.61 -0.27
CA GLY A 285 -2.62 -12.58 1.19
C GLY A 285 -3.79 -13.35 1.81
N SER A 286 -4.31 -12.82 2.92
CA SER A 286 -5.45 -13.42 3.64
C SER A 286 -6.80 -13.30 2.92
N GLN A 287 -6.93 -12.45 1.91
CA GLN A 287 -8.18 -12.13 1.23
C GLN A 287 -8.42 -13.07 0.05
N LEU A 288 -9.68 -13.50 -0.11
CA LEU A 288 -10.23 -13.98 -1.38
C LEU A 288 -11.35 -13.05 -1.80
N SER A 289 -11.31 -12.62 -3.05
CA SER A 289 -12.36 -11.82 -3.67
C SER A 289 -13.21 -12.72 -4.56
N ILE A 290 -14.53 -12.67 -4.35
CA ILE A 290 -15.47 -13.57 -5.01
C ILE A 290 -16.39 -12.73 -5.89
N HIS A 291 -16.44 -13.06 -7.18
CA HIS A 291 -17.38 -12.51 -8.14
C HIS A 291 -18.60 -13.41 -8.21
N LEU A 292 -19.76 -12.90 -7.79
CA LEU A 292 -21.03 -13.62 -7.86
C LEU A 292 -21.70 -13.36 -9.21
N ALA A 293 -22.11 -14.43 -9.92
CA ALA A 293 -22.72 -14.29 -11.24
C ALA A 293 -24.08 -13.56 -11.20
N ALA A 294 -24.80 -13.62 -10.08
CA ALA A 294 -26.08 -12.94 -9.90
C ALA A 294 -26.29 -12.42 -8.47
N GLN A 295 -26.98 -11.29 -8.36
CA GLN A 295 -27.56 -10.73 -7.12
C GLN A 295 -26.57 -10.61 -5.93
N PRO A 296 -25.39 -9.99 -6.11
CA PRO A 296 -24.37 -9.94 -5.06
C PRO A 296 -24.84 -9.22 -3.78
N HIS A 297 -25.76 -8.27 -3.89
CA HIS A 297 -26.37 -7.58 -2.76
C HIS A 297 -27.22 -8.51 -1.87
N ILE A 298 -27.96 -9.46 -2.46
CA ILE A 298 -28.78 -10.40 -1.69
C ILE A 298 -27.88 -11.35 -0.93
N THR A 299 -26.91 -11.96 -1.62
CA THR A 299 -25.94 -12.88 -0.99
C THR A 299 -25.21 -12.19 0.16
N HIS A 300 -24.74 -10.95 -0.03
CA HIS A 300 -24.08 -10.17 1.01
C HIS A 300 -25.00 -9.93 2.22
N GLN A 301 -26.24 -9.50 2.01
CA GLN A 301 -27.21 -9.30 3.09
C GLN A 301 -27.49 -10.61 3.84
N GLU A 302 -27.65 -11.72 3.14
CA GLU A 302 -27.93 -13.01 3.76
C GLU A 302 -26.73 -13.54 4.56
N LEU A 303 -25.50 -13.32 4.09
CA LEU A 303 -24.28 -13.59 4.85
C LEU A 303 -24.23 -12.76 6.13
N GLN A 304 -24.48 -11.45 6.05
CA GLN A 304 -24.51 -10.56 7.21
C GLN A 304 -25.58 -10.97 8.23
N ARG A 305 -26.79 -11.34 7.77
CA ARG A 305 -27.88 -11.84 8.65
C ARG A 305 -27.48 -13.10 9.42
N ARG A 306 -26.53 -13.88 8.89
CA ARG A 306 -25.99 -15.10 9.52
C ARG A 306 -24.68 -14.85 10.28
N GLY A 307 -24.29 -13.58 10.45
CA GLY A 307 -23.09 -13.20 11.21
C GLY A 307 -21.78 -13.28 10.43
N VAL A 308 -21.82 -13.51 9.11
CA VAL A 308 -20.62 -13.48 8.25
C VAL A 308 -20.36 -12.04 7.81
N LEU A 309 -19.33 -11.43 8.38
CA LEU A 309 -18.92 -10.07 8.06
C LEU A 309 -17.93 -10.06 6.89
N CYS A 310 -18.37 -9.52 5.76
CA CYS A 310 -17.57 -9.33 4.56
C CYS A 310 -17.91 -7.99 3.88
N ASP A 311 -17.03 -7.58 2.97
CA ASP A 311 -17.22 -6.37 2.15
C ASP A 311 -17.95 -6.71 0.84
N LEU A 312 -18.73 -5.76 0.32
CA LEU A 312 -19.37 -5.86 -0.99
C LEU A 312 -18.87 -4.72 -1.87
N ARG A 313 -18.35 -5.07 -3.04
CA ARG A 313 -17.88 -4.13 -4.04
C ARG A 313 -18.63 -4.37 -5.34
N MET A 314 -19.40 -3.38 -5.77
CA MET A 314 -20.06 -3.41 -7.07
C MET A 314 -19.03 -3.12 -8.17
N PRO A 315 -19.14 -3.76 -9.35
CA PRO A 315 -18.36 -3.35 -10.52
C PRO A 315 -18.68 -1.89 -10.86
N SER A 316 -17.66 -1.10 -11.18
CA SER A 316 -17.81 0.23 -11.79
C SER A 316 -18.08 0.16 -13.28
#